data_AF-A0A094Q980-F1
#
_entry.id   AF-A0A094Q980-F1
#
_cell.length_a   1.000
_cell.length_b   1.000
_cell.length_c   1.000
_cell.angle_alpha   90.00
_cell.angle_beta   90.00
_cell.angle_gamma   90.00
#
_symmetry.space_group_name_H-M   'P 1'
#
loop_
_entity.id
_entity.type
_entity.pdbx_description
1 polymer ?
#
loop_
_entity_poly.entity_id
_entity_poly.type
_entity_poly.pdbx_seq_one_letter_code
_entity_poly.pdbx_strand_id
1 'polypeptide(L)'
;MAAPGVTIKKQLLKLSNYVPTWVEGLGRNPRGVVFAPGAKTSFFLHPRASRRPLLVGRGHGRYFVGTVTDHLGSQQAIQANLDGVVDVLKNAGIEHFVYGTAAGQHPVVGCLAKDRVAVVSELVKTHGHSGAYVAVVSGTGIRARRYLKRSAPSVLTKASVLRFFKPQVSPTGILLSDDRAGCDIEFWRSSAGVWTSPVANPYATQLSEGDRQRADVHIGTGTYDSYSAFVQPDPFATNYPIDVVYTWVDGNDPAWQSRKRGALGQNEGTELNPLAANESRFSSRDELKIGFATSI
;
A
#
# COMPACT_ATOMS: atom_id res chain seq x y z
N MET A 1 25.72 -42.36 7.54
CA MET A 1 26.56 -41.21 7.12
C MET A 1 25.71 -39.96 7.16
N ALA A 2 25.92 -39.10 8.16
CA ALA A 2 25.26 -37.80 8.28
C ALA A 2 26.21 -36.71 7.74
N ALA A 3 25.70 -35.84 6.87
CA ALA A 3 26.39 -34.67 6.32
C ALA A 3 25.37 -33.51 6.23
N PRO A 4 25.79 -32.23 6.27
CA PRO A 4 25.93 -31.49 7.53
C PRO A 4 24.93 -30.33 7.63
N GLY A 5 24.30 -30.19 8.79
CA GLY A 5 23.32 -29.14 9.14
C GLY A 5 23.92 -27.77 9.47
N VAL A 6 24.79 -27.21 8.62
CA VAL A 6 25.53 -25.98 8.96
C VAL A 6 25.15 -24.74 8.13
N THR A 7 24.38 -24.83 7.05
CA THR A 7 24.17 -23.65 6.17
C THR A 7 22.90 -22.83 6.45
N ILE A 8 21.90 -23.38 7.17
CA ILE A 8 20.59 -22.71 7.36
C ILE A 8 20.62 -21.63 8.46
N LYS A 9 21.44 -21.81 9.52
CA LYS A 9 21.53 -20.85 10.64
C LYS A 9 22.05 -19.48 10.21
N LYS A 10 23.03 -19.42 9.29
CA LYS A 10 23.60 -18.14 8.81
C LYS A 10 22.64 -17.32 7.93
N GLN A 11 21.70 -17.96 7.22
CA GLN A 11 20.67 -17.24 6.45
C GLN A 11 19.50 -16.75 7.33
N LEU A 12 19.13 -17.51 8.37
CA LEU A 12 18.16 -17.07 9.39
C LEU A 12 18.69 -15.91 10.24
N LEU A 13 19.99 -15.85 10.53
CA LEU A 13 20.62 -14.74 11.26
C LEU A 13 20.65 -13.41 10.48
N LYS A 14 20.51 -13.41 9.14
CA LYS A 14 20.31 -12.17 8.36
C LYS A 14 18.85 -11.73 8.30
N LEU A 15 17.90 -12.60 8.68
CA LEU A 15 16.48 -12.31 8.78
C LEU A 15 16.09 -11.76 10.16
N SER A 16 16.96 -11.81 11.18
CA SER A 16 16.67 -11.33 12.54
C SER A 16 16.43 -9.83 12.64
N ASN A 17 16.87 -9.04 11.64
CA ASN A 17 16.60 -7.60 11.59
C ASN A 17 15.22 -7.26 10.98
N TYR A 18 14.53 -8.23 10.38
CA TYR A 18 13.28 -8.02 9.64
C TYR A 18 12.13 -8.97 10.02
N VAL A 19 12.43 -10.07 10.70
CA VAL A 19 11.42 -10.96 11.29
C VAL A 19 11.10 -10.44 12.70
N PRO A 20 9.82 -10.20 13.03
CA PRO A 20 9.44 -9.85 14.40
C PRO A 20 9.97 -10.92 15.37
N THR A 21 10.48 -10.49 16.52
CA THR A 21 11.02 -11.30 17.65
C THR A 21 10.08 -12.39 18.22
N TRP A 22 8.96 -12.70 17.56
CA TRP A 22 7.99 -13.73 17.97
C TRP A 22 8.29 -15.14 17.48
N VAL A 23 9.36 -15.36 16.69
CA VAL A 23 9.78 -16.74 16.36
C VAL A 23 10.40 -17.45 17.57
N GLU A 24 10.80 -16.73 18.62
CA GLU A 24 11.34 -17.32 19.87
C GLU A 24 10.27 -17.56 20.97
N GLY A 25 9.03 -17.12 20.76
CA GLY A 25 7.98 -17.13 21.81
C GLY A 25 6.95 -18.26 21.74
N LEU A 26 7.04 -19.17 20.77
CA LEU A 26 6.14 -20.33 20.71
C LEU A 26 6.67 -21.41 21.66
N GLY A 27 6.24 -21.32 22.91
CA GLY A 27 6.36 -22.38 23.90
C GLY A 27 5.96 -23.73 23.31
N ARG A 28 6.68 -24.77 23.76
CA ARG A 28 6.61 -26.16 23.28
C ARG A 28 5.17 -26.58 22.95
N ASN A 29 4.93 -26.78 21.64
CA ASN A 29 3.82 -27.54 21.04
C ASN A 29 2.47 -26.80 20.82
N PRO A 30 2.19 -26.35 19.58
CA PRO A 30 0.82 -26.17 19.10
C PRO A 30 0.49 -27.16 17.96
N ARG A 31 -0.48 -28.03 18.21
CA ARG A 31 -1.14 -28.88 17.21
C ARG A 31 -1.80 -27.99 16.14
N GLY A 32 -1.54 -28.23 14.85
CA GLY A 32 -2.31 -27.64 13.73
C GLY A 32 -1.53 -27.03 12.56
N VAL A 33 -0.32 -27.50 12.25
CA VAL A 33 0.51 -26.96 11.14
C VAL A 33 0.01 -27.49 9.80
N VAL A 34 -0.22 -26.64 8.80
CA VAL A 34 -0.40 -27.08 7.40
C VAL A 34 0.62 -26.38 6.51
N PHE A 35 1.28 -27.18 5.67
CA PHE A 35 2.34 -26.77 4.75
C PHE A 35 1.77 -26.59 3.34
N ALA A 36 2.15 -25.52 2.63
CA ALA A 36 1.93 -25.45 1.19
C ALA A 36 2.97 -26.33 0.46
N PRO A 37 2.61 -27.12 -0.57
CA PRO A 37 3.56 -27.92 -1.32
C PRO A 37 4.56 -27.01 -2.05
N GLY A 38 5.86 -27.16 -1.77
CA GLY A 38 6.95 -26.44 -2.47
C GLY A 38 7.44 -25.14 -1.81
N ALA A 39 6.83 -24.69 -0.72
CA ALA A 39 7.32 -23.52 0.02
C ALA A 39 8.52 -23.91 0.92
N LYS A 40 9.70 -23.32 0.67
CA LYS A 40 10.88 -23.46 1.57
C LYS A 40 10.74 -22.68 2.89
N THR A 41 9.63 -21.99 3.12
CA THR A 41 9.32 -21.27 4.35
C THR A 41 7.84 -21.40 4.69
N SER A 42 7.54 -22.06 5.82
CA SER A 42 6.21 -22.13 6.46
C SER A 42 5.86 -20.79 7.14
N PHE A 43 4.62 -20.57 7.64
CA PHE A 43 4.26 -20.14 9.02
C PHE A 43 2.74 -19.78 9.16
N PHE A 44 2.23 -19.85 10.40
CA PHE A 44 0.87 -20.19 10.87
C PHE A 44 -0.25 -19.11 10.91
N LEU A 45 -1.49 -19.62 11.03
CA LEU A 45 -2.75 -18.94 11.37
C LEU A 45 -2.84 -18.39 12.81
N HIS A 46 -3.47 -17.23 12.97
CA HIS A 46 -4.02 -16.79 14.25
C HIS A 46 -5.51 -17.23 14.36
N PRO A 47 -5.93 -18.04 15.35
CA PRO A 47 -7.29 -18.61 15.37
C PRO A 47 -8.41 -17.66 15.82
N ARG A 48 -8.11 -16.42 16.21
CA ARG A 48 -9.08 -15.57 16.96
C ARG A 48 -9.22 -14.11 16.52
N ALA A 49 -8.94 -13.76 15.26
CA ALA A 49 -9.20 -12.37 14.85
C ALA A 49 -9.45 -12.12 13.36
N SER A 50 -9.00 -12.99 12.47
CA SER A 50 -9.36 -12.94 11.05
C SER A 50 -10.02 -14.27 10.67
N ARG A 51 -11.20 -14.22 10.04
CA ARG A 51 -11.82 -15.40 9.42
C ARG A 51 -10.94 -15.99 8.30
N ARG A 52 -9.87 -15.31 7.89
CA ARG A 52 -8.94 -15.69 6.83
C ARG A 52 -7.53 -15.97 7.39
N PRO A 53 -6.81 -16.99 6.88
CA PRO A 53 -5.43 -17.27 7.27
C PRO A 53 -4.49 -16.10 6.96
N LEU A 54 -3.39 -16.00 7.71
CA LEU A 54 -2.27 -15.11 7.40
C LEU A 54 -1.13 -15.93 6.81
N LEU A 55 -0.43 -15.39 5.80
CA LEU A 55 0.75 -16.00 5.20
C LEU A 55 1.87 -14.97 5.05
N VAL A 56 3.11 -15.46 5.02
CA VAL A 56 4.27 -14.64 4.66
C VAL A 56 4.38 -14.59 3.15
N GLY A 57 4.21 -13.40 2.58
CA GLY A 57 4.41 -13.14 1.15
C GLY A 57 5.73 -12.43 0.87
N ARG A 58 6.32 -12.68 -0.30
CA ARG A 58 7.51 -11.96 -0.80
C ARG A 58 7.16 -11.15 -2.04
N GLY A 59 7.58 -9.89 -2.07
CA GLY A 59 7.41 -8.99 -3.21
C GLY A 59 8.24 -7.72 -3.06
N HIS A 60 8.68 -7.13 -4.17
CA HIS A 60 9.47 -5.88 -4.18
C HIS A 60 10.69 -5.89 -3.23
N GLY A 61 11.37 -7.05 -3.12
CA GLY A 61 12.53 -7.23 -2.24
C GLY A 61 12.21 -7.30 -0.74
N ARG A 62 10.94 -7.40 -0.34
CA ARG A 62 10.49 -7.39 1.05
C ARG A 62 9.60 -8.60 1.38
N TYR A 63 9.46 -8.87 2.67
CA TYR A 63 8.54 -9.86 3.21
C TYR A 63 7.46 -9.18 4.04
N PHE A 64 6.21 -9.65 3.90
CA PHE A 64 5.07 -9.18 4.68
C PHE A 64 4.26 -10.34 5.20
N VAL A 65 3.71 -10.21 6.41
CA VAL A 65 2.63 -11.07 6.89
C VAL A 65 1.33 -10.47 6.38
N GLY A 66 0.66 -11.13 5.45
CA GLY A 66 -0.58 -10.63 4.85
C GLY A 66 -1.73 -11.60 4.98
N THR A 67 -2.94 -11.09 4.73
CA THR A 67 -4.14 -11.91 4.67
C THR A 67 -4.16 -12.68 3.37
N VAL A 68 -4.51 -13.97 3.42
CA VAL A 68 -4.63 -14.79 2.21
C VAL A 68 -5.85 -14.35 1.40
N THR A 69 -5.65 -14.16 0.10
CA THR A 69 -6.72 -13.87 -0.87
C THR A 69 -6.43 -14.56 -2.19
N ASP A 70 -7.48 -15.01 -2.85
CA ASP A 70 -7.50 -15.56 -4.21
C ASP A 70 -7.88 -14.52 -5.28
N HIS A 71 -8.33 -13.34 -4.87
CA HIS A 71 -8.62 -12.22 -5.76
C HIS A 71 -7.42 -11.29 -5.96
N LEU A 72 -7.23 -10.84 -7.20
CA LEU A 72 -6.27 -9.81 -7.60
C LEU A 72 -7.03 -8.49 -7.80
N GLY A 73 -6.81 -7.50 -6.94
CA GLY A 73 -7.46 -6.19 -7.08
C GLY A 73 -6.80 -5.12 -6.22
N SER A 74 -5.87 -4.35 -6.81
CA SER A 74 -5.24 -3.22 -6.12
C SER A 74 -6.27 -2.19 -5.66
N GLN A 75 -7.29 -1.91 -6.48
CA GLN A 75 -8.40 -1.02 -6.13
C GLN A 75 -9.22 -1.53 -4.95
N GLN A 76 -9.53 -2.83 -4.92
CA GLN A 76 -10.24 -3.44 -3.78
C GLN A 76 -9.40 -3.39 -2.50
N ALA A 77 -8.08 -3.56 -2.59
CA ALA A 77 -7.18 -3.42 -1.44
C ALA A 77 -7.10 -1.97 -0.93
N ILE A 78 -7.04 -0.99 -1.84
CA ILE A 78 -7.08 0.44 -1.51
C ILE A 78 -8.38 0.78 -0.80
N GLN A 79 -9.51 0.39 -1.40
CA GLN A 79 -10.85 0.58 -0.87
C GLN A 79 -10.99 -0.02 0.53
N ALA A 80 -10.60 -1.29 0.73
CA ALA A 80 -10.69 -1.96 2.02
C ALA A 80 -9.79 -1.35 3.11
N ASN A 81 -8.63 -0.79 2.73
CA ASN A 81 -7.76 -0.10 3.68
C ASN A 81 -8.33 1.27 4.07
N LEU A 82 -8.94 2.01 3.13
CA LEU A 82 -9.66 3.25 3.41
C LEU A 82 -10.86 3.00 4.33
N ASP A 83 -11.72 2.04 3.97
CA ASP A 83 -12.90 1.66 4.76
C ASP A 83 -12.51 1.26 6.18
N GLY A 84 -11.47 0.44 6.33
CA GLY A 84 -10.98 0.03 7.64
C GLY A 84 -10.53 1.19 8.53
N VAL A 85 -9.91 2.23 7.97
CA VAL A 85 -9.53 3.44 8.72
C VAL A 85 -10.77 4.26 9.08
N VAL A 86 -11.66 4.50 8.12
CA VAL A 86 -12.88 5.28 8.32
C VAL A 86 -13.76 4.62 9.38
N ASP A 87 -13.97 3.30 9.32
CA ASP A 87 -14.73 2.54 10.31
C ASP A 87 -14.14 2.69 11.71
N VAL A 88 -12.81 2.65 11.86
CA VAL A 88 -12.13 2.86 13.14
C VAL A 88 -12.43 4.25 13.71
N LEU A 89 -12.34 5.31 12.89
CA LEU A 89 -12.59 6.67 13.35
C LEU A 89 -14.08 6.92 13.64
N LYS A 90 -14.97 6.43 12.78
CA LYS A 90 -16.43 6.50 12.97
C LYS A 90 -16.86 5.83 14.27
N ASN A 91 -16.42 4.59 14.50
CA ASN A 91 -16.78 3.84 15.72
C ASN A 91 -16.19 4.46 17.00
N ALA A 92 -15.07 5.17 16.88
CA ALA A 92 -14.45 5.89 18.00
C ALA A 92 -15.04 7.29 18.24
N GLY A 93 -15.95 7.76 17.37
CA GLY A 93 -16.49 9.12 17.44
C GLY A 93 -15.44 10.21 17.18
N ILE A 94 -14.37 9.89 16.44
CA ILE A 94 -13.29 10.84 16.13
C ILE A 94 -13.69 11.62 14.88
N GLU A 95 -13.71 12.95 14.98
CA GLU A 95 -13.98 13.83 13.84
C GLU A 95 -12.92 13.64 12.75
N HIS A 96 -13.38 13.36 11.54
CA HIS A 96 -12.53 13.09 10.39
C HIS A 96 -13.23 13.52 9.10
N PHE A 97 -12.41 13.63 8.05
CA PHE A 97 -12.84 13.93 6.69
C PHE A 97 -11.96 13.15 5.71
N VAL A 98 -12.48 12.85 4.54
CA VAL A 98 -11.78 12.06 3.53
C VAL A 98 -11.52 12.91 2.28
N TYR A 99 -10.36 12.73 1.67
CA TYR A 99 -10.09 13.21 0.32
C TYR A 99 -9.14 12.25 -0.39
N GLY A 100 -9.08 12.31 -1.71
CA GLY A 100 -8.17 11.49 -2.51
C GLY A 100 -7.85 12.22 -3.81
N THR A 101 -6.82 11.78 -4.53
CA THR A 101 -6.47 12.32 -5.85
C THR A 101 -6.46 11.20 -6.87
N ALA A 102 -6.93 11.46 -8.08
CA ALA A 102 -6.88 10.56 -9.22
C ALA A 102 -5.43 10.32 -9.71
N ALA A 103 -4.47 11.15 -9.30
CA ALA A 103 -3.04 11.03 -9.64
C ALA A 103 -2.30 9.86 -8.95
N GLY A 104 -2.98 8.76 -8.61
CA GLY A 104 -2.36 7.58 -8.01
C GLY A 104 -1.80 7.80 -6.60
N GLN A 105 -2.25 8.84 -5.89
CA GLN A 105 -1.94 8.98 -4.47
C GLN A 105 -2.86 8.09 -3.63
N HIS A 106 -2.44 7.82 -2.40
CA HIS A 106 -3.24 7.09 -1.44
C HIS A 106 -4.48 7.90 -1.08
N PRO A 107 -5.64 7.25 -0.85
CA PRO A 107 -6.74 7.95 -0.21
C PRO A 107 -6.30 8.42 1.18
N VAL A 108 -6.76 9.60 1.55
CA VAL A 108 -6.35 10.30 2.76
C VAL A 108 -7.54 10.49 3.68
N VAL A 109 -7.33 10.20 4.96
CA VAL A 109 -8.25 10.53 6.04
C VAL A 109 -7.59 11.59 6.92
N GLY A 110 -8.14 12.80 6.92
CA GLY A 110 -7.72 13.89 7.80
C GLY A 110 -8.45 13.82 9.14
N CYS A 111 -7.73 14.04 10.24
CA CYS A 111 -8.30 14.22 11.57
C CYS A 111 -7.43 15.18 12.39
N LEU A 112 -7.92 15.66 13.54
CA LEU A 112 -7.17 16.60 14.35
C LEU A 112 -5.99 15.94 15.09
N ALA A 113 -4.87 16.65 15.14
CA ALA A 113 -3.64 16.19 15.77
C ALA A 113 -3.76 15.94 17.28
N LYS A 114 -4.73 16.58 17.94
CA LYS A 114 -5.07 16.32 19.36
C LYS A 114 -5.55 14.87 19.57
N ASP A 115 -6.18 14.26 18.57
CA ASP A 115 -6.78 12.93 18.65
C ASP A 115 -5.80 11.81 18.25
N ARG A 116 -4.57 12.16 17.86
CA ARG A 116 -3.56 11.23 17.34
C ARG A 116 -3.32 10.00 18.21
N VAL A 117 -3.22 10.19 19.53
CA VAL A 117 -3.00 9.08 20.46
C VAL A 117 -4.22 8.15 20.49
N ALA A 118 -5.43 8.73 20.45
CA ALA A 118 -6.67 7.96 20.39
C ALA A 118 -6.75 7.17 19.07
N VAL A 119 -6.49 7.79 17.92
CA VAL A 119 -6.47 7.12 16.61
C VAL A 119 -5.54 5.91 16.61
N VAL A 120 -4.29 6.08 17.08
CA VAL A 120 -3.32 4.98 17.15
C VAL A 120 -3.79 3.86 18.09
N SER A 121 -4.42 4.22 19.20
CA SER A 121 -4.98 3.26 20.16
C SER A 121 -6.12 2.45 19.53
N GLU A 122 -7.05 3.11 18.84
CA GLU A 122 -8.20 2.45 18.20
C GLU A 122 -7.79 1.57 17.02
N LEU A 123 -6.81 2.01 16.21
CA LEU A 123 -6.21 1.14 15.19
C LEU A 123 -5.62 -0.12 15.82
N VAL A 124 -4.89 -0.01 16.93
CA VAL A 124 -4.33 -1.17 17.63
C VAL A 124 -5.42 -2.10 18.15
N LYS A 125 -6.46 -1.55 18.79
CA LYS A 125 -7.58 -2.34 19.34
C LYS A 125 -8.30 -3.12 18.25
N THR A 126 -8.60 -2.46 17.13
CA THR A 126 -9.39 -3.04 16.03
C THR A 126 -8.55 -3.96 15.14
N HIS A 127 -7.32 -3.56 14.81
CA HIS A 127 -6.52 -4.22 13.77
C HIS A 127 -5.26 -4.93 14.25
N GLY A 128 -4.96 -4.94 15.56
CA GLY A 128 -3.73 -5.51 16.14
C GLY A 128 -3.55 -7.03 15.97
N HIS A 129 -4.53 -7.74 15.40
CA HIS A 129 -4.46 -9.17 15.03
C HIS A 129 -4.90 -9.44 13.58
N SER A 130 -5.06 -8.40 12.78
CA SER A 130 -5.65 -8.50 11.44
C SER A 130 -4.63 -8.64 10.31
N GLY A 131 -3.33 -8.72 10.65
CA GLY A 131 -2.24 -8.65 9.66
C GLY A 131 -1.94 -7.21 9.18
N ALA A 132 -2.45 -6.20 9.89
CA ALA A 132 -2.25 -4.80 9.51
C ALA A 132 -0.86 -4.27 9.85
N TYR A 133 -0.44 -3.28 9.07
CA TYR A 133 0.75 -2.49 9.30
C TYR A 133 0.39 -1.02 9.38
N VAL A 134 1.19 -0.28 10.14
CA VAL A 134 1.19 1.18 10.15
C VAL A 134 2.59 1.66 9.82
N ALA A 135 2.72 2.51 8.82
CA ALA A 135 3.97 3.16 8.47
C ALA A 135 3.97 4.62 8.90
N VAL A 136 5.15 5.15 9.24
CA VAL A 136 5.39 6.57 9.44
C VAL A 136 5.85 7.15 8.11
N VAL A 137 5.05 8.06 7.55
CA VAL A 137 5.35 8.75 6.28
C VAL A 137 6.03 10.08 6.60
N SER A 138 7.09 10.40 5.86
CA SER A 138 7.87 11.63 6.02
C SER A 138 8.52 12.00 4.70
N GLY A 139 8.30 13.23 4.23
CA GLY A 139 8.77 13.66 2.92
C GLY A 139 8.19 12.77 1.82
N THR A 140 9.04 12.25 0.94
CA THR A 140 8.63 11.43 -0.21
C THR A 140 8.52 9.92 0.10
N GLY A 141 8.66 9.49 1.35
CA GLY A 141 8.73 8.06 1.64
C GLY A 141 8.38 7.62 3.06
N ILE A 142 8.54 6.31 3.27
CA ILE A 142 8.28 5.66 4.55
C ILE A 142 9.56 5.62 5.38
N ARG A 143 9.54 6.30 6.53
CA ARG A 143 10.64 6.32 7.50
C ARG A 143 10.69 5.05 8.36
N ALA A 144 9.52 4.53 8.72
CA ALA A 144 9.40 3.35 9.56
C ALA A 144 8.13 2.57 9.22
N ARG A 145 8.17 1.24 9.27
CA ARG A 145 6.98 0.37 9.20
C ARG A 145 6.87 -0.42 10.48
N ARG A 146 5.66 -0.60 10.99
CA ARG A 146 5.37 -1.39 12.18
C ARG A 146 4.22 -2.35 11.87
N TYR A 147 4.48 -3.63 12.08
CA TYR A 147 3.40 -4.61 12.18
C TYR A 147 2.56 -4.25 13.40
N LEU A 148 1.25 -4.09 13.22
CA LEU A 148 0.37 -3.69 14.29
C LEU A 148 0.12 -4.87 15.22
N LYS A 149 0.53 -4.72 16.48
CA LYS A 149 0.31 -5.68 17.56
C LYS A 149 -0.66 -5.07 18.59
N ARG A 150 -0.90 -5.78 19.69
CA ARG A 150 -1.67 -5.28 20.85
C ARG A 150 -1.12 -3.99 21.50
N SER A 151 0.10 -3.57 21.17
CA SER A 151 0.71 -2.33 21.67
C SER A 151 1.27 -1.50 20.52
N ALA A 152 0.96 -0.21 20.48
CA ALA A 152 1.54 0.72 19.53
C ALA A 152 2.94 1.18 19.96
N PRO A 153 3.94 1.15 19.07
CA PRO A 153 5.20 1.83 19.30
C PRO A 153 5.01 3.35 19.41
N SER A 154 5.72 4.00 20.33
CA SER A 154 5.63 5.46 20.57
C SER A 154 6.00 6.33 19.36
N VAL A 155 6.69 5.77 18.36
CA VAL A 155 6.98 6.49 17.11
C VAL A 155 5.71 6.80 16.32
N LEU A 156 4.66 5.97 16.43
CA LEU A 156 3.40 6.18 15.71
C LEU A 156 2.64 7.38 16.27
N THR A 157 2.66 7.58 17.59
CA THR A 157 1.99 8.71 18.26
C THR A 157 2.72 10.05 18.09
N LYS A 158 3.88 10.07 17.42
CA LYS A 158 4.64 11.29 17.11
C LYS A 158 4.57 11.69 15.63
N ALA A 159 4.08 10.80 14.77
CA ALA A 159 4.03 11.03 13.34
C ALA A 159 2.96 12.06 12.96
N SER A 160 3.26 12.92 11.98
CA SER A 160 2.26 13.81 11.39
C SER A 160 1.39 13.11 10.34
N VAL A 161 1.94 12.08 9.69
CA VAL A 161 1.24 11.24 8.72
C VAL A 161 1.55 9.77 9.00
N LEU A 162 0.50 8.95 9.04
CA LEU A 162 0.61 7.50 9.14
C LEU A 162 0.00 6.84 7.91
N ARG A 163 0.60 5.75 7.41
CA ARG A 163 -0.02 4.92 6.38
C ARG A 163 -0.51 3.62 6.98
N PHE A 164 -1.82 3.39 6.96
CA PHE A 164 -2.41 2.12 7.29
C PHE A 164 -2.50 1.24 6.04
N PHE A 165 -2.12 -0.03 6.16
CA PHE A 165 -2.32 -1.00 5.08
C PHE A 165 -2.36 -2.43 5.60
N LYS A 166 -3.13 -3.29 4.94
CA LYS A 166 -3.17 -4.73 5.16
C LYS A 166 -2.64 -5.45 3.93
N PRO A 167 -1.42 -6.02 3.97
CA PRO A 167 -0.88 -6.78 2.86
C PRO A 167 -1.78 -7.96 2.50
N GLN A 168 -1.87 -8.24 1.21
CA GLN A 168 -2.58 -9.39 0.68
C GLN A 168 -1.60 -10.36 0.02
N VAL A 169 -1.80 -11.65 0.25
CA VAL A 169 -0.89 -12.70 -0.20
C VAL A 169 -1.70 -13.79 -0.89
N SER A 170 -1.21 -14.31 -2.02
CA SER A 170 -1.85 -15.45 -2.69
C SER A 170 -1.74 -16.72 -1.84
N PRO A 171 -2.53 -17.77 -2.09
CA PRO A 171 -2.36 -19.06 -1.43
C PRO A 171 -0.97 -19.68 -1.64
N THR A 172 -0.26 -19.27 -2.70
CA THR A 172 1.10 -19.70 -3.05
C THR A 172 2.20 -18.84 -2.44
N GLY A 173 1.87 -17.80 -1.66
CA GLY A 173 2.87 -16.95 -0.99
C GLY A 173 3.37 -15.77 -1.82
N ILE A 174 2.70 -15.41 -2.91
CA ILE A 174 3.01 -14.23 -3.72
C ILE A 174 2.39 -13.00 -3.05
N LEU A 175 3.18 -11.94 -2.83
CA LEU A 175 2.66 -10.68 -2.33
C LEU A 175 1.84 -9.98 -3.41
N LEU A 176 0.54 -9.81 -3.18
CA LEU A 176 -0.40 -9.21 -4.12
C LEU A 176 -0.62 -7.71 -3.85
N SER A 177 -0.51 -7.30 -2.59
CA SER A 177 -0.68 -5.91 -2.17
C SER A 177 0.22 -5.59 -0.99
N ASP A 178 0.74 -4.36 -0.96
CA ASP A 178 1.66 -3.84 0.06
C ASP A 178 1.29 -2.40 0.47
N ASP A 179 2.26 -1.62 0.96
CA ASP A 179 2.07 -0.23 1.34
C ASP A 179 1.58 0.67 0.20
N ARG A 180 1.70 0.25 -1.07
CA ARG A 180 1.14 0.97 -2.21
C ARG A 180 -0.38 0.97 -2.27
N ALA A 181 -1.05 0.05 -1.58
CA ALA A 181 -2.50 0.05 -1.45
C ALA A 181 -2.99 0.69 -0.14
N GLY A 182 -2.10 1.38 0.59
CA GLY A 182 -2.44 1.94 1.90
C GLY A 182 -3.37 3.15 1.83
N CYS A 183 -3.90 3.50 3.00
CA CYS A 183 -4.61 4.75 3.27
C CYS A 183 -3.73 5.62 4.19
N ASP A 184 -3.56 6.89 3.83
CA ASP A 184 -2.82 7.84 4.65
C ASP A 184 -3.76 8.52 5.66
N ILE A 185 -3.27 8.70 6.89
CA ILE A 185 -3.96 9.35 8.00
C ILE A 185 -3.15 10.59 8.33
N GLU A 186 -3.72 11.75 8.07
CA GLU A 186 -3.10 13.03 8.32
C GLU A 186 -3.59 13.65 9.63
N PHE A 187 -2.65 14.05 10.48
CA PHE A 187 -2.94 14.71 11.75
C PHE A 187 -2.83 16.23 11.62
N TRP A 188 -3.96 16.86 11.32
CA TRP A 188 -4.10 18.30 11.10
C TRP A 188 -4.01 19.10 12.39
N ARG A 189 -3.24 20.18 12.41
CA ARG A 189 -3.14 21.06 13.59
C ARG A 189 -4.29 22.06 13.56
N SER A 190 -4.86 22.37 14.73
CA SER A 190 -5.84 23.45 14.87
C SER A 190 -5.24 24.58 15.69
N SER A 191 -5.30 25.80 15.16
CA SER A 191 -4.86 27.02 15.84
C SER A 191 -5.74 28.19 15.41
N ALA A 192 -6.25 28.95 16.37
CA ALA A 192 -7.09 30.13 16.12
C ALA A 192 -8.25 29.88 15.12
N GLY A 193 -8.92 28.72 15.21
CA GLY A 193 -10.04 28.37 14.34
C GLY A 193 -9.68 27.86 12.93
N VAL A 194 -8.39 27.86 12.58
CA VAL A 194 -7.88 27.33 11.30
C VAL A 194 -7.24 25.97 11.50
N TRP A 195 -7.58 25.01 10.64
CA TRP A 195 -6.94 23.70 10.60
C TRP A 195 -5.89 23.68 9.50
N THR A 196 -4.69 23.17 9.79
CA THR A 196 -3.56 23.16 8.85
C THR A 196 -3.07 21.73 8.61
N SER A 197 -2.97 21.35 7.34
CA SER A 197 -2.47 20.04 6.92
C SER A 197 -1.00 19.87 7.31
N PRO A 198 -0.58 18.66 7.70
CA PRO A 198 0.84 18.37 7.89
C PRO A 198 1.65 18.31 6.58
N VAL A 199 0.99 18.23 5.42
CA VAL A 199 1.64 18.08 4.10
C VAL A 199 0.96 18.98 3.07
N ALA A 200 1.64 19.23 1.95
CA ALA A 200 0.98 19.86 0.81
C ALA A 200 0.01 18.87 0.15
N ASN A 201 -1.18 19.32 -0.21
CA ASN A 201 -2.17 18.56 -0.97
C ASN A 201 -2.83 19.48 -2.01
N PRO A 202 -3.42 18.93 -3.09
CA PRO A 202 -3.89 19.73 -4.22
C PRO A 202 -5.24 20.44 -3.99
N TYR A 203 -5.90 20.22 -2.84
CA TYR A 203 -7.21 20.80 -2.56
C TYR A 203 -7.11 21.98 -1.61
N ALA A 204 -6.72 21.73 -0.37
CA ALA A 204 -6.66 22.74 0.68
C ALA A 204 -5.62 22.33 1.72
N THR A 205 -4.65 23.19 1.99
CA THR A 205 -3.66 22.97 3.08
C THR A 205 -4.04 23.69 4.37
N GLN A 206 -5.05 24.55 4.30
CA GLN A 206 -5.67 25.24 5.43
C GLN A 206 -7.18 25.17 5.28
N LEU A 207 -7.90 24.98 6.38
CA LEU A 207 -9.36 24.98 6.43
C LEU A 207 -9.80 25.95 7.51
N SER A 208 -10.47 27.03 7.10
CA SER A 208 -11.20 27.91 7.99
C SER A 208 -12.54 27.28 8.42
N GLU A 209 -13.35 27.99 9.20
CA GLU A 209 -14.71 27.53 9.53
C GLU A 209 -15.63 27.45 8.30
N GLY A 210 -15.52 28.42 7.38
CA GLY A 210 -16.29 28.42 6.13
C GLY A 210 -15.93 27.26 5.19
N ASP A 211 -14.70 26.78 5.25
CA ASP A 211 -14.22 25.66 4.43
C ASP A 211 -14.64 24.29 4.96
N ARG A 212 -15.14 24.23 6.20
CA ARG A 212 -15.51 23.00 6.93
C ARG A 212 -17.02 22.71 6.87
N GLN A 213 -17.70 23.18 5.83
CA GLN A 213 -19.08 22.77 5.56
C GLN A 213 -19.11 21.30 5.15
N ARG A 214 -19.95 20.50 5.78
CA ARG A 214 -20.03 19.05 5.51
C ARG A 214 -20.46 18.79 4.08
N ALA A 215 -19.76 17.87 3.43
CA ALA A 215 -20.05 17.39 2.10
C ALA A 215 -19.53 15.96 1.94
N ASP A 216 -19.84 15.33 0.81
CA ASP A 216 -19.41 13.97 0.52
C ASP A 216 -18.41 13.93 -0.65
N VAL A 217 -17.43 13.04 -0.55
CA VAL A 217 -16.52 12.70 -1.66
C VAL A 217 -16.71 11.26 -2.09
N HIS A 218 -16.50 11.00 -3.37
CA HIS A 218 -16.57 9.67 -3.96
C HIS A 218 -15.16 9.19 -4.29
N ILE A 219 -14.72 8.11 -3.64
CA ILE A 219 -13.40 7.51 -3.86
C ILE A 219 -13.60 6.02 -4.15
N GLY A 220 -13.13 5.59 -5.32
CA GLY A 220 -13.36 4.22 -5.78
C GLY A 220 -14.84 3.92 -5.85
N THR A 221 -15.30 2.99 -5.03
CA THR A 221 -16.71 2.58 -4.94
C THR A 221 -17.42 3.13 -3.70
N GLY A 222 -16.71 3.86 -2.83
CA GLY A 222 -17.24 4.38 -1.57
C GLY A 222 -17.60 5.86 -1.61
N THR A 223 -18.55 6.24 -0.74
CA THR A 223 -18.91 7.64 -0.45
C THR A 223 -18.53 7.94 1.00
N TYR A 224 -17.84 9.06 1.22
CA TYR A 224 -17.26 9.40 2.51
C TYR A 224 -17.53 10.84 2.93
N ASP A 225 -17.71 11.00 4.25
CA ASP A 225 -17.79 12.29 4.90
C ASP A 225 -16.52 13.12 4.64
N SER A 226 -16.73 14.35 4.22
CA SER A 226 -15.69 15.32 3.96
C SER A 226 -16.17 16.75 4.20
N TYR A 227 -15.42 17.71 3.67
CA TYR A 227 -15.77 19.11 3.65
C TYR A 227 -15.82 19.65 2.22
N SER A 228 -16.58 20.74 2.02
CA SER A 228 -16.76 21.41 0.73
C SER A 228 -15.45 21.76 0.03
N ALA A 229 -14.38 22.05 0.79
CA ALA A 229 -13.03 22.30 0.27
C ALA A 229 -12.44 21.12 -0.54
N PHE A 230 -12.90 19.89 -0.33
CA PHE A 230 -12.38 18.68 -0.96
C PHE A 230 -13.30 18.09 -2.05
N VAL A 231 -14.45 18.73 -2.32
CA VAL A 231 -15.39 18.29 -3.37
C VAL A 231 -15.01 18.85 -4.75
N GLN A 232 -14.01 19.72 -4.81
CA GLN A 232 -13.54 20.32 -6.06
C GLN A 232 -13.04 19.22 -7.03
N PRO A 233 -13.23 19.42 -8.35
CA PRO A 233 -12.67 18.50 -9.34
C PRO A 233 -11.18 18.29 -9.08
N ASP A 234 -10.73 17.04 -9.09
CA ASP A 234 -9.30 16.77 -8.96
C ASP A 234 -8.56 17.45 -10.13
N PRO A 235 -7.58 18.33 -9.86
CA PRO A 235 -6.80 18.98 -10.90
C PRO A 235 -6.04 18.00 -11.82
N PHE A 236 -5.88 16.74 -11.40
CA PHE A 236 -5.24 15.69 -12.18
C PHE A 236 -6.21 14.64 -12.76
N ALA A 237 -7.51 14.75 -12.47
CA ALA A 237 -8.49 13.83 -13.04
C ALA A 237 -8.73 14.13 -14.52
N THR A 238 -8.74 13.07 -15.31
CA THR A 238 -9.22 13.12 -16.69
C THR A 238 -10.74 13.03 -16.69
N ASN A 239 -11.41 14.17 -16.85
CA ASN A 239 -12.88 14.26 -16.83
C ASN A 239 -13.52 13.93 -18.19
N TYR A 240 -12.90 13.06 -18.97
CA TYR A 240 -13.36 12.59 -20.28
C TYR A 240 -13.20 11.08 -20.36
N PRO A 241 -14.07 10.37 -21.09
CA PRO A 241 -13.97 8.91 -21.22
C PRO A 241 -12.65 8.52 -21.87
N ILE A 242 -11.97 7.55 -21.28
CA ILE A 242 -10.77 6.91 -21.83
C ILE A 242 -11.12 5.44 -22.04
N ASP A 243 -11.35 5.06 -23.30
CA ASP A 243 -11.72 3.68 -23.64
C ASP A 243 -10.51 2.74 -23.57
N VAL A 244 -9.35 3.20 -24.04
CA VAL A 244 -8.07 2.47 -23.93
C VAL A 244 -6.89 3.42 -24.15
N VAL A 245 -5.81 3.24 -23.38
CA VAL A 245 -4.49 3.81 -23.70
C VAL A 245 -3.55 2.65 -23.99
N TYR A 246 -3.07 2.56 -25.22
CA TYR A 246 -2.12 1.55 -25.62
C TYR A 246 -0.87 2.20 -26.22
N THR A 247 0.29 1.89 -25.68
CA THR A 247 1.58 2.33 -26.23
C THR A 247 2.27 1.12 -26.84
N TRP A 248 2.55 1.21 -28.15
CA TRP A 248 3.15 0.13 -28.91
C TRP A 248 4.24 0.65 -29.82
N VAL A 249 5.23 -0.21 -30.06
CA VAL A 249 6.26 0.02 -31.06
C VAL A 249 6.47 -1.28 -31.83
N ASP A 250 6.62 -1.19 -33.14
CA ASP A 250 7.14 -2.31 -33.92
C ASP A 250 8.65 -2.37 -33.68
N GLY A 251 9.11 -3.38 -32.95
CA GLY A 251 10.54 -3.60 -32.74
C GLY A 251 11.33 -3.84 -34.02
N ASN A 252 10.67 -4.22 -35.12
CA ASN A 252 11.31 -4.47 -36.40
C ASN A 252 11.27 -3.27 -37.37
N ASP A 253 10.59 -2.17 -37.02
CA ASP A 253 10.54 -0.96 -37.85
C ASP A 253 11.93 -0.29 -37.92
N PRO A 254 12.60 -0.27 -39.10
CA PRO A 254 13.94 0.29 -39.24
C PRO A 254 14.00 1.80 -38.97
N ALA A 255 12.92 2.55 -39.26
CA ALA A 255 12.83 3.98 -38.99
C ALA A 255 12.66 4.25 -37.50
N TRP A 256 11.86 3.45 -36.80
CA TRP A 256 11.79 3.49 -35.33
C TRP A 256 13.10 3.09 -34.68
N GLN A 257 13.78 2.04 -35.16
CA GLN A 257 15.10 1.64 -34.69
C GLN A 257 16.15 2.75 -34.91
N SER A 258 16.09 3.45 -36.03
CA SER A 258 16.95 4.62 -36.30
C SER A 258 16.69 5.77 -35.31
N ARG A 259 15.41 6.11 -35.07
CA ARG A 259 15.01 7.10 -34.04
C ARG A 259 15.42 6.68 -32.63
N LYS A 260 15.25 5.41 -32.28
CA LYS A 260 15.67 4.83 -30.99
C LYS A 260 17.18 4.93 -30.82
N ARG A 261 17.97 4.53 -31.82
CA ARG A 261 19.43 4.66 -31.79
C ARG A 261 19.87 6.12 -31.67
N GLY A 262 19.22 7.03 -32.40
CA GLY A 262 19.47 8.46 -32.29
C GLY A 262 19.16 9.00 -30.89
N ALA A 263 18.02 8.64 -30.30
CA ALA A 263 17.64 9.03 -28.95
C ALA A 263 18.54 8.40 -27.87
N LEU A 264 19.01 7.16 -28.07
CA LEU A 264 19.98 6.52 -27.17
C LEU A 264 21.37 7.17 -27.28
N GLY A 265 21.81 7.53 -28.48
CA GLY A 265 23.07 8.23 -28.72
C GLY A 265 23.08 9.69 -28.24
N GLN A 266 21.92 10.36 -28.17
CA GLN A 266 21.80 11.67 -27.54
C GLN A 266 21.80 11.62 -25.99
N ASN A 267 21.68 10.44 -25.39
CA ASN A 267 21.60 10.24 -23.94
C ASN A 267 22.95 9.80 -23.32
N GLU A 268 24.08 9.98 -24.00
CA GLU A 268 25.43 9.60 -23.52
C GLU A 268 25.84 10.22 -22.17
N GLY A 269 25.11 11.22 -21.66
CA GLY A 269 25.31 11.80 -20.32
C GLY A 269 24.41 11.24 -19.20
N THR A 270 23.44 10.37 -19.53
CA THR A 270 22.50 9.81 -18.55
C THR A 270 22.63 8.29 -18.60
N GLU A 271 23.21 7.67 -17.56
CA GLU A 271 23.30 6.21 -17.46
C GLU A 271 21.91 5.58 -17.48
N LEU A 272 21.47 5.15 -18.66
CA LEU A 272 20.28 4.34 -18.82
C LEU A 272 20.53 3.00 -18.11
N ASN A 273 19.60 2.59 -17.26
CA ASN A 273 19.65 1.28 -16.63
C ASN A 273 19.86 0.19 -17.72
N PRO A 274 20.82 -0.74 -17.59
CA PRO A 274 21.09 -1.76 -18.61
C PRO A 274 19.86 -2.61 -19.00
N LEU A 275 18.88 -2.73 -18.12
CA LEU A 275 17.61 -3.43 -18.36
C LEU A 275 16.55 -2.57 -19.09
N ALA A 276 16.76 -1.26 -19.20
CA ALA A 276 15.87 -0.35 -19.92
C ALA A 276 16.05 -0.41 -21.44
N ALA A 277 17.27 -0.73 -21.91
CA ALA A 277 17.61 -0.81 -23.33
C ALA A 277 17.51 -2.23 -23.92
N ASN A 278 17.18 -3.24 -23.11
CA ASN A 278 17.17 -4.64 -23.53
C ASN A 278 16.20 -4.88 -24.71
N GLU A 279 16.70 -5.52 -25.76
CA GLU A 279 15.97 -5.85 -27.00
C GLU A 279 14.69 -6.64 -26.74
N SER A 280 14.66 -7.49 -25.70
CA SER A 280 13.51 -8.32 -25.35
C SER A 280 12.25 -7.53 -24.97
N ARG A 281 12.39 -6.23 -24.65
CA ARG A 281 11.25 -5.32 -24.36
C ARG A 281 10.55 -4.79 -25.60
N PHE A 282 11.21 -4.89 -26.76
CA PHE A 282 10.71 -4.36 -28.03
C PHE A 282 10.34 -5.49 -29.01
N SER A 283 10.64 -6.74 -28.64
CA SER A 283 10.17 -7.90 -29.38
C SER A 283 8.65 -7.98 -29.31
N SER A 284 8.00 -7.95 -30.48
CA SER A 284 6.56 -8.20 -30.58
C SER A 284 6.23 -9.61 -30.10
N ARG A 285 5.21 -9.72 -29.25
CA ARG A 285 4.70 -10.99 -28.70
C ARG A 285 3.23 -11.22 -29.08
N ASP A 286 2.76 -10.58 -30.15
CA ASP A 286 1.36 -10.60 -30.60
C ASP A 286 0.34 -10.14 -29.53
N GLU A 287 0.79 -9.41 -28.49
CA GLU A 287 -0.04 -8.98 -27.36
C GLU A 287 -1.25 -8.13 -27.80
N LEU A 288 -1.14 -7.42 -28.94
CA LEU A 288 -2.24 -6.68 -29.59
C LEU A 288 -3.36 -7.59 -30.15
N LYS A 289 -3.01 -8.77 -30.68
CA LYS A 289 -4.00 -9.70 -31.24
C LYS A 289 -4.87 -10.31 -30.14
N ILE A 290 -4.34 -10.44 -28.94
CA ILE A 290 -5.04 -11.00 -27.77
C ILE A 290 -5.84 -9.91 -27.04
N GLY A 291 -5.36 -8.66 -27.04
CA GLY A 291 -6.00 -7.54 -26.31
C GLY A 291 -7.32 -7.03 -26.88
N PHE A 292 -7.58 -7.20 -28.18
CA PHE A 292 -8.81 -6.72 -28.84
C PHE A 292 -9.66 -7.85 -29.45
N ALA A 293 -9.22 -9.10 -29.34
CA ALA A 293 -10.01 -10.25 -29.76
C ALA A 293 -10.97 -10.68 -28.62
N THR A 294 -11.99 -9.87 -28.37
CA THR A 294 -13.21 -10.36 -27.73
C THR A 294 -14.32 -10.28 -28.77
N SER A 295 -14.97 -11.41 -29.02
CA SER A 295 -15.96 -11.68 -30.06
C SER A 295 -16.98 -10.57 -30.27
N ILE A 296 -17.21 -10.22 -31.54
CA ILE A 296 -18.50 -9.73 -32.05
C ILE A 296 -19.45 -10.93 -32.17
#